data_AF-A0AAE7RAM7-F1
#
_entry.id   AF-A0AAE7RAM7-F1
#
_cell.length_a   1.000
_cell.length_b   1.000
_cell.length_c   1.000
_cell.angle_alpha   90.00
_cell.angle_beta   90.00
_cell.angle_gamma   90.00
#
_symmetry.space_group_name_H-M   'P 1'
#
loop_
_entity.id
_entity.type
_entity.pdbx_description
1 polymer ?
#
loop_
_entity_poly.entity_id
_entity_poly.type
_entity_poly.pdbx_seq_one_letter_code
_entity_poly.pdbx_strand_id
1 'polypeptide(L)'
;MQSFDTPRVRIFSVVFLASTMMLATVVGADAQQRRKAGFIAGITRTDQLPTLELRDARKRMVKKQRISYRQLQVLADRGDSLAAMLVAKQLYEKPELAKDALHYFTMAAAAGRSGAVKPLVALVRKIDPEPANRKRLDAAETVLRAHAARGDEAAFEGLMGAYRSGTPFENSPAKYAAFRASAAHRGNATAALEEAISLISTNGLTTKRSEIEAYLVVAERSDDLKTQSVAGALRRKLASAAATESPISGDINE
;
A
#
# COMPACT_ATOMS: atom_id res chain seq x y z
N MET A 1 -35.53 63.08 -47.33
CA MET A 1 -36.20 62.83 -46.03
C MET A 1 -35.53 61.60 -45.43
N GLN A 2 -34.51 61.79 -44.58
CA GLN A 2 -34.66 61.72 -43.11
C GLN A 2 -35.45 60.49 -42.64
N SER A 3 -34.76 59.49 -42.11
CA SER A 3 -34.71 59.27 -40.66
C SER A 3 -33.74 58.14 -40.32
N PHE A 4 -33.08 58.32 -39.18
CA PHE A 4 -32.22 57.38 -38.47
C PHE A 4 -33.01 56.19 -37.94
N ASP A 5 -32.34 55.03 -37.85
CA ASP A 5 -32.57 54.09 -36.74
C ASP A 5 -31.35 53.15 -36.56
N THR A 6 -30.52 53.46 -35.58
CA THR A 6 -29.84 52.48 -34.71
C THR A 6 -30.81 52.19 -33.55
N PRO A 7 -30.81 51.02 -32.87
CA PRO A 7 -29.59 50.36 -32.36
C PRO A 7 -29.63 48.82 -32.19
N ARG A 8 -28.48 48.20 -31.93
CA ARG A 8 -28.17 47.41 -30.71
C ARG A 8 -27.09 46.34 -30.94
N VAL A 9 -25.97 46.63 -30.31
CA VAL A 9 -24.88 45.73 -29.91
C VAL A 9 -25.38 44.41 -29.35
N ARG A 10 -24.83 43.29 -29.85
CA ARG A 10 -24.49 42.11 -29.05
C ARG A 10 -23.22 41.46 -29.60
N ILE A 11 -22.08 41.89 -29.06
CA ILE A 11 -20.82 41.14 -29.13
C ILE A 11 -20.96 40.01 -28.12
N PHE A 12 -21.20 38.78 -28.57
CA PHE A 12 -21.00 37.60 -27.74
C PHE A 12 -19.56 37.14 -27.89
N SER A 13 -18.76 37.49 -26.88
CA SER A 13 -17.49 36.85 -26.58
C SER A 13 -17.72 35.36 -26.34
N VAL A 14 -17.23 34.49 -27.22
CA VAL A 14 -17.02 33.07 -26.93
C VAL A 14 -15.52 32.87 -26.78
N VAL A 15 -15.03 33.16 -25.57
CA VAL A 15 -13.77 32.63 -25.07
C VAL A 15 -14.13 31.77 -23.87
N PHE A 16 -13.50 30.60 -23.78
CA PHE A 16 -13.52 29.58 -22.72
C PHE A 16 -14.23 28.28 -23.07
N LEU A 17 -13.48 27.36 -23.69
CA LEU A 17 -13.47 25.96 -23.23
C LEU A 17 -12.16 25.25 -23.61
N ALA A 18 -11.08 25.59 -22.91
CA ALA A 18 -9.83 24.81 -22.96
C ALA A 18 -9.13 24.87 -21.60
N SER A 19 -9.75 24.35 -20.54
CA SER A 19 -9.08 24.26 -19.22
C SER A 19 -9.39 23.00 -18.42
N THR A 20 -10.18 22.06 -18.94
CA THR A 20 -10.48 20.80 -18.22
C THR A 20 -9.47 19.68 -18.45
N MET A 21 -8.52 19.82 -19.39
CA MET A 21 -7.51 18.77 -19.65
C MET A 21 -6.21 18.89 -18.83
N MET A 22 -5.92 20.03 -18.21
CA MET A 22 -4.68 20.22 -17.42
C MET A 22 -4.77 19.66 -15.99
N LEU A 23 -5.97 19.45 -15.44
CA LEU A 23 -6.12 18.99 -14.05
C LEU A 23 -5.85 17.49 -13.89
N ALA A 24 -6.18 16.68 -14.90
CA ALA A 24 -5.97 15.23 -14.87
C ALA A 24 -4.48 14.84 -14.98
N THR A 25 -3.67 15.62 -15.70
CA THR A 25 -2.25 15.35 -15.90
C THR A 25 -1.42 15.64 -14.64
N VAL A 26 -1.76 16.69 -13.89
CA VAL A 26 -1.06 17.06 -12.65
C VAL A 26 -1.33 16.05 -11.53
N VAL A 27 -2.58 15.59 -11.37
CA VAL A 27 -2.92 14.53 -10.37
C VAL A 27 -2.26 13.19 -10.73
N GLY A 28 -2.20 12.84 -12.02
CA GLY A 28 -1.53 11.63 -12.48
C GLY A 28 -0.01 11.69 -12.31
N ALA A 29 0.61 12.83 -12.58
CA ALA A 29 2.05 13.05 -12.41
C ALA A 29 2.44 13.01 -10.93
N ASP A 30 1.66 13.64 -10.06
CA ASP A 30 1.92 13.68 -8.62
C ASP A 30 1.70 12.30 -7.96
N ALA A 31 0.69 11.54 -8.41
CA ALA A 31 0.50 10.14 -8.04
C ALA A 31 1.65 9.24 -8.54
N GLN A 32 2.13 9.44 -9.77
CA GLN A 32 3.27 8.71 -10.34
C GLN A 32 4.60 9.06 -9.64
N GLN A 33 4.76 10.30 -9.21
CA GLN A 33 5.93 10.78 -8.48
C GLN A 33 5.93 10.25 -7.05
N ARG A 34 4.78 10.27 -6.37
CA ARG A 34 4.57 9.58 -5.09
C ARG A 34 4.88 8.10 -5.24
N ARG A 35 4.40 7.41 -6.31
CA ARG A 35 4.72 6.00 -6.65
C ARG A 35 6.21 5.67 -6.73
N LYS A 36 7.09 6.67 -6.93
CA LYS A 36 8.56 6.49 -6.93
C LYS A 36 9.23 6.88 -5.62
N ALA A 37 8.67 7.84 -4.87
CA ALA A 37 9.19 8.27 -3.57
C ALA A 37 9.15 7.10 -2.57
N GLY A 38 10.28 6.46 -2.30
CA GLY A 38 10.40 5.29 -1.41
C GLY A 38 11.03 4.05 -2.06
N PHE A 39 11.23 4.04 -3.39
CA PHE A 39 12.01 3.01 -4.05
C PHE A 39 13.42 3.48 -4.39
N ILE A 40 14.39 2.61 -4.16
CA ILE A 40 15.79 2.89 -4.49
C ILE A 40 15.94 2.74 -6.00
N ALA A 41 16.30 3.83 -6.67
CA ALA A 41 16.65 3.79 -8.08
C ALA A 41 18.00 3.09 -8.23
N GLY A 42 17.97 1.77 -8.41
CA GLY A 42 19.13 0.97 -8.79
C GLY A 42 19.55 1.21 -10.26
N ILE A 43 20.23 0.23 -10.85
CA ILE A 43 20.64 0.28 -12.26
C ILE A 43 19.40 0.13 -13.16
N THR A 44 19.02 1.23 -13.81
CA THR A 44 17.86 1.31 -14.69
C THR A 44 18.26 1.39 -16.16
N ARG A 45 19.49 1.82 -16.45
CA ARG A 45 20.03 1.95 -17.81
C ARG A 45 21.35 1.20 -17.98
N THR A 46 21.67 0.80 -19.21
CA THR A 46 22.82 -0.07 -19.47
C THR A 46 24.13 0.70 -19.40
N ASP A 47 24.11 1.96 -19.80
CA ASP A 47 25.25 2.89 -19.74
C ASP A 47 25.76 3.11 -18.31
N GLN A 48 24.92 2.93 -17.28
CA GLN A 48 25.30 3.03 -15.86
C GLN A 48 26.27 1.93 -15.42
N LEU A 49 26.41 0.84 -16.17
CA LEU A 49 27.34 -0.23 -15.84
C LEU A 49 28.79 0.13 -16.25
N PRO A 50 29.78 -0.19 -15.40
CA PRO A 50 31.15 0.30 -15.57
C PRO A 50 31.92 -0.39 -16.70
N THR A 51 31.64 -1.66 -16.98
CA THR A 51 32.42 -2.46 -17.95
C THR A 51 31.58 -2.84 -19.17
N LEU A 52 32.24 -2.99 -20.33
CA LEU A 52 31.59 -3.48 -21.56
C LEU A 52 30.95 -4.86 -21.35
N GLU A 53 31.63 -5.76 -20.64
CA GLU A 53 31.12 -7.09 -20.33
C GLU A 53 29.77 -7.06 -19.58
N LEU A 54 29.64 -6.19 -18.58
CA LEU A 54 28.40 -6.04 -17.82
C LEU A 54 27.31 -5.40 -18.69
N ARG A 55 27.66 -4.42 -19.51
CA ARG A 55 26.74 -3.81 -20.46
C ARG A 55 26.18 -4.86 -21.43
N ASP A 56 27.03 -5.73 -21.94
CA ASP A 56 26.63 -6.78 -22.87
C ASP A 56 25.85 -7.90 -22.19
N ALA A 57 26.23 -8.28 -20.97
CA ALA A 57 25.43 -9.19 -20.13
C ALA A 57 24.02 -8.63 -19.91
N ARG A 58 23.88 -7.34 -19.56
CA ARG A 58 22.58 -6.70 -19.38
C ARG A 58 21.77 -6.65 -20.67
N LYS A 59 22.40 -6.31 -21.82
CA LYS A 59 21.73 -6.35 -23.13
C LYS A 59 21.18 -7.75 -23.42
N ARG A 60 21.97 -8.80 -23.19
CA ARG A 60 21.53 -10.19 -23.36
C ARG A 60 20.37 -10.54 -22.44
N MET A 61 20.46 -10.16 -21.16
CA MET A 61 19.38 -10.36 -20.18
C MET A 61 18.07 -9.70 -20.63
N VAL A 62 18.11 -8.43 -21.05
CA VAL A 62 16.91 -7.70 -21.50
C VAL A 62 16.33 -8.33 -22.78
N LYS A 63 17.18 -8.82 -23.68
CA LYS A 63 16.77 -9.55 -24.89
C LYS A 63 16.36 -11.01 -24.62
N LYS A 64 16.29 -11.45 -23.35
CA LYS A 64 16.01 -12.84 -22.95
C LYS A 64 16.96 -13.87 -23.58
N GLN A 65 18.17 -13.46 -23.90
CA GLN A 65 19.22 -14.34 -24.41
C GLN A 65 19.92 -15.05 -23.24
N ARG A 66 20.63 -16.15 -23.54
CA ARG A 66 21.35 -16.93 -22.54
C ARG A 66 22.38 -16.05 -21.80
N ILE A 67 22.27 -16.04 -20.47
CA ILE A 67 23.16 -15.37 -19.53
C ILE A 67 23.52 -16.36 -18.42
N SER A 68 24.76 -16.35 -17.94
CA SER A 68 25.16 -17.24 -16.85
C SER A 68 24.62 -16.75 -15.51
N TYR A 69 24.46 -17.66 -14.55
CA TYR A 69 24.08 -17.33 -13.17
C TYR A 69 25.00 -16.25 -12.57
N ARG A 70 26.33 -16.43 -12.70
CA ARG A 70 27.32 -15.48 -12.20
C ARG A 70 27.15 -14.08 -12.82
N GLN A 71 26.83 -13.99 -14.11
CA GLN A 71 26.57 -12.70 -14.76
C GLN A 71 25.29 -12.04 -14.23
N LEU A 72 24.23 -12.82 -14.01
CA LEU A 72 23.01 -12.32 -13.36
C LEU A 72 23.28 -11.84 -11.94
N GLN A 73 24.03 -12.61 -11.16
CA GLN A 73 24.36 -12.26 -9.78
C GLN A 73 25.16 -10.96 -9.70
N VAL A 74 26.22 -10.81 -10.52
CA VAL A 74 27.02 -9.57 -10.52
C VAL A 74 26.18 -8.36 -10.95
N LEU A 75 25.25 -8.51 -11.90
CA LEU A 75 24.32 -7.43 -12.25
C LEU A 75 23.39 -7.08 -11.08
N ALA A 76 22.86 -8.08 -10.38
CA ALA A 76 21.99 -7.91 -9.22
C ALA A 76 22.72 -7.21 -8.06
N ASP A 77 23.93 -7.65 -7.74
CA ASP A 77 24.79 -7.10 -6.67
C ASP A 77 25.18 -5.64 -6.96
N ARG A 78 25.13 -5.22 -8.23
CA ARG A 78 25.32 -3.82 -8.65
C ARG A 78 24.02 -3.00 -8.65
N GLY A 79 22.92 -3.59 -8.24
CA GLY A 79 21.62 -2.93 -8.11
C GLY A 79 20.74 -3.01 -9.34
N ASP A 80 21.02 -3.89 -10.33
CA ASP A 80 20.06 -4.15 -11.40
C ASP A 80 18.88 -4.97 -10.85
N SER A 81 17.71 -4.32 -10.75
CA SER A 81 16.54 -4.94 -10.16
C SER A 81 15.94 -6.08 -10.99
N LEU A 82 16.14 -6.08 -12.32
CA LEU A 82 15.70 -7.20 -13.17
C LEU A 82 16.56 -8.42 -12.85
N ALA A 83 17.88 -8.22 -12.82
CA ALA A 83 18.81 -9.27 -12.47
C ALA A 83 18.52 -9.81 -11.06
N ALA A 84 18.31 -8.94 -10.07
CA ALA A 84 17.93 -9.35 -8.72
C ALA A 84 16.66 -10.20 -8.71
N MET A 85 15.61 -9.81 -9.44
CA MET A 85 14.39 -10.62 -9.54
C MET A 85 14.64 -11.99 -10.17
N LEU A 86 15.49 -12.07 -11.20
CA LEU A 86 15.81 -13.33 -11.88
C LEU A 86 16.66 -14.26 -10.99
N VAL A 87 17.66 -13.71 -10.31
CA VAL A 87 18.47 -14.44 -9.30
C VAL A 87 17.56 -14.95 -8.19
N ALA A 88 16.71 -14.09 -7.63
CA ALA A 88 15.78 -14.46 -6.56
C ALA A 88 14.87 -15.62 -6.96
N LYS A 89 14.32 -15.62 -8.18
CA LYS A 89 13.50 -16.71 -8.69
C LYS A 89 14.26 -18.02 -8.79
N GLN A 90 15.52 -18.00 -9.24
CA GLN A 90 16.35 -19.21 -9.30
C GLN A 90 16.68 -19.77 -7.91
N LEU A 91 16.83 -18.89 -6.92
CA LEU A 91 17.08 -19.27 -5.53
C LEU A 91 15.81 -19.71 -4.80
N TYR A 92 14.64 -19.19 -5.20
CA TYR A 92 13.36 -19.47 -4.55
C TYR A 92 12.95 -20.95 -4.64
N GLU A 93 13.35 -21.63 -5.71
CA GLU A 93 13.11 -23.06 -5.91
C GLU A 93 13.96 -23.95 -4.96
N LYS A 94 14.88 -23.35 -4.20
CA LYS A 94 15.86 -24.01 -3.36
C LYS A 94 15.70 -23.59 -1.89
N PRO A 95 15.00 -24.38 -1.06
CA PRO A 95 14.71 -24.02 0.32
C PRO A 95 15.95 -23.63 1.15
N GLU A 96 17.08 -24.29 0.90
CA GLU A 96 18.36 -24.03 1.56
C GLU A 96 18.93 -22.63 1.25
N LEU A 97 18.48 -22.00 0.15
CA LEU A 97 18.89 -20.65 -0.29
C LEU A 97 17.82 -19.59 -0.01
N ALA A 98 16.84 -19.87 0.85
CA ALA A 98 15.74 -18.95 1.15
C ALA A 98 16.23 -17.58 1.67
N LYS A 99 17.34 -17.55 2.42
CA LYS A 99 17.95 -16.30 2.94
C LYS A 99 18.46 -15.40 1.82
N ASP A 100 19.04 -15.99 0.78
CA ASP A 100 19.54 -15.26 -0.40
C ASP A 100 18.38 -14.88 -1.33
N ALA A 101 17.39 -15.76 -1.50
CA ALA A 101 16.16 -15.43 -2.21
C ALA A 101 15.46 -14.23 -1.56
N LEU A 102 15.37 -14.18 -0.23
CA LEU A 102 14.78 -13.06 0.53
C LEU A 102 15.50 -11.76 0.20
N HIS A 103 16.83 -11.79 0.16
CA HIS A 103 17.65 -10.62 -0.16
C HIS A 103 17.37 -10.08 -1.55
N TYR A 104 17.46 -10.92 -2.57
CA TYR A 104 17.30 -10.48 -3.95
C TYR A 104 15.85 -10.10 -4.29
N PHE A 105 14.85 -10.77 -3.69
CA PHE A 105 13.47 -10.29 -3.78
C PHE A 105 13.27 -8.95 -3.08
N THR A 106 13.91 -8.73 -1.92
CA THR A 106 13.89 -7.42 -1.24
C THR A 106 14.47 -6.33 -2.14
N MET A 107 15.62 -6.56 -2.78
CA MET A 107 16.22 -5.61 -3.72
C MET A 107 15.30 -5.32 -4.92
N ALA A 108 14.72 -6.36 -5.52
CA ALA A 108 13.81 -6.21 -6.66
C ALA A 108 12.55 -5.41 -6.27
N ALA A 109 11.94 -5.75 -5.13
CA ALA A 109 10.77 -5.06 -4.60
C ALA A 109 11.10 -3.62 -4.18
N ALA A 110 12.28 -3.37 -3.60
CA ALA A 110 12.78 -2.03 -3.24
C ALA A 110 12.97 -1.12 -4.47
N ALA A 111 13.14 -1.69 -5.66
CA ALA A 111 13.18 -0.96 -6.91
C ALA A 111 11.81 -0.88 -7.63
N GLY A 112 10.73 -1.25 -6.94
CA GLY A 112 9.36 -1.15 -7.43
C GLY A 112 8.87 -2.33 -8.29
N ARG A 113 9.58 -3.47 -8.32
CA ARG A 113 9.09 -4.66 -9.05
C ARG A 113 8.02 -5.36 -8.25
N SER A 114 6.74 -5.06 -8.52
CA SER A 114 5.59 -5.68 -7.86
C SER A 114 5.58 -7.22 -7.93
N GLY A 115 6.11 -7.80 -9.01
CA GLY A 115 6.26 -9.25 -9.15
C GLY A 115 7.17 -9.92 -8.11
N ALA A 116 7.94 -9.15 -7.34
CA ALA A 116 8.75 -9.65 -6.22
C ALA A 116 8.01 -9.66 -4.88
N VAL A 117 6.87 -8.96 -4.75
CA VAL A 117 6.18 -8.74 -3.47
C VAL A 117 5.60 -10.04 -2.91
N LYS A 118 4.83 -10.80 -3.70
CA LYS A 118 4.22 -12.05 -3.23
C LYS A 118 5.26 -13.09 -2.76
N PRO A 119 6.32 -13.40 -3.53
CA PRO A 119 7.41 -14.27 -3.05
C PRO A 119 8.11 -13.72 -1.81
N LEU A 120 8.32 -12.40 -1.73
CA LEU A 120 8.92 -11.76 -0.56
C LEU A 120 8.09 -12.00 0.70
N VAL A 121 6.77 -11.77 0.64
CA VAL A 121 5.84 -12.07 1.75
C VAL A 121 5.92 -13.53 2.17
N ALA A 122 5.95 -14.46 1.21
CA ALA A 122 6.06 -15.88 1.50
C ALA A 122 7.39 -16.25 2.20
N LEU A 123 8.50 -15.61 1.82
CA LEU A 123 9.81 -15.84 2.43
C LEU A 123 9.92 -15.25 3.83
N VAL A 124 9.43 -14.02 4.04
CA VAL A 124 9.42 -13.38 5.37
C VAL A 124 8.82 -14.30 6.43
N ARG A 125 7.73 -15.00 6.10
CA ARG A 125 7.05 -15.93 7.01
C ARG A 125 7.81 -17.22 7.31
N LYS A 126 8.80 -17.58 6.48
CA LYS A 126 9.57 -18.83 6.59
C LYS A 126 10.94 -18.64 7.22
N ILE A 127 11.48 -17.42 7.17
CA ILE A 127 12.83 -17.13 7.64
C ILE A 127 12.83 -16.98 9.16
N ASP A 128 13.71 -17.74 9.80
CA ASP A 128 13.93 -17.64 11.24
C ASP A 128 14.49 -16.26 11.62
N PRO A 129 13.88 -15.55 12.58
CA PRO A 129 14.35 -14.24 13.08
C PRO A 129 15.65 -14.28 13.91
N GLU A 130 16.59 -15.19 13.61
CA GLU A 130 17.93 -15.19 14.20
C GLU A 130 18.68 -13.86 13.96
N PRO A 131 19.64 -13.47 14.84
CA PRO A 131 20.39 -12.23 14.72
C PRO A 131 21.03 -11.99 13.33
N ALA A 132 21.48 -13.06 12.67
CA ALA A 132 22.06 -12.99 11.33
C ALA A 132 21.06 -12.56 10.23
N ASN A 133 19.76 -12.81 10.43
CA ASN A 133 18.70 -12.50 9.46
C ASN A 133 17.94 -11.21 9.79
N ARG A 134 18.06 -10.69 11.01
CA ARG A 134 17.37 -9.46 11.48
C ARG A 134 17.43 -8.32 10.47
N LYS A 135 18.64 -7.94 10.05
CA LYS A 135 18.82 -6.85 9.06
C LYS A 135 18.12 -7.11 7.72
N ARG A 136 18.07 -8.38 7.28
CA ARG A 136 17.38 -8.74 6.03
C ARG A 136 15.87 -8.67 6.19
N LEU A 137 15.34 -9.10 7.33
CA LEU A 137 13.93 -9.01 7.68
C LEU A 137 13.48 -7.56 7.84
N ASP A 138 14.26 -6.70 8.50
CA ASP A 138 13.94 -5.27 8.66
C ASP A 138 13.90 -4.55 7.30
N ALA A 139 14.82 -4.89 6.40
CA ALA A 139 14.82 -4.39 5.02
C ALA A 139 13.58 -4.87 4.26
N ALA A 140 13.22 -6.15 4.37
CA ALA A 140 12.01 -6.71 3.77
C ALA A 140 10.74 -6.04 4.33
N GLU A 141 10.65 -5.83 5.64
CA GLU A 141 9.55 -5.13 6.31
C GLU A 141 9.38 -3.73 5.73
N THR A 142 10.47 -2.96 5.66
CA THR A 142 10.48 -1.59 5.14
C THR A 142 9.95 -1.54 3.71
N VAL A 143 10.42 -2.45 2.86
CA VAL A 143 10.00 -2.53 1.46
C VAL A 143 8.53 -2.92 1.33
N LEU A 144 8.08 -3.93 2.09
CA LEU A 144 6.67 -4.34 2.10
C LEU A 144 5.77 -3.20 2.60
N ARG A 145 6.19 -2.42 3.61
CA ARG A 145 5.43 -1.27 4.10
C ARG A 145 5.29 -0.21 3.01
N ALA A 146 6.34 0.03 2.24
CA ALA A 146 6.30 0.96 1.10
C ALA A 146 5.32 0.49 0.02
N HIS A 147 5.27 -0.82 -0.29
CA HIS A 147 4.30 -1.39 -1.23
C HIS A 147 2.87 -1.31 -0.70
N ALA A 148 2.63 -1.67 0.56
CA ALA A 148 1.32 -1.59 1.19
C ALA A 148 0.78 -0.15 1.25
N ALA A 149 1.64 0.83 1.53
CA ALA A 149 1.26 2.25 1.51
C ALA A 149 0.82 2.73 0.11
N ARG A 150 1.21 2.03 -0.96
CA ARG A 150 0.79 2.29 -2.34
C ARG A 150 -0.44 1.48 -2.77
N GLY A 151 -1.01 0.67 -1.87
CA GLY A 151 -2.16 -0.17 -2.16
C GLY A 151 -1.82 -1.55 -2.74
N ASP A 152 -0.58 -2.05 -2.56
CA ASP A 152 -0.31 -3.46 -2.85
C ASP A 152 -0.96 -4.34 -1.77
N GLU A 153 -2.07 -4.99 -2.13
CA GLU A 153 -2.86 -5.82 -1.23
C GLU A 153 -2.07 -7.00 -0.66
N ALA A 154 -1.18 -7.61 -1.47
CA ALA A 154 -0.40 -8.75 -1.02
C ALA A 154 0.63 -8.33 0.05
N ALA A 155 1.25 -7.15 -0.12
CA ALA A 155 2.12 -6.59 0.90
C ALA A 155 1.34 -6.22 2.18
N PHE A 156 0.16 -5.61 2.03
CA PHE A 156 -0.69 -5.23 3.15
C PHE A 156 -1.11 -6.43 4.00
N GLU A 157 -1.74 -7.43 3.37
CA GLU A 157 -2.20 -8.65 4.03
C GLU A 157 -1.02 -9.46 4.58
N GLY A 158 0.10 -9.50 3.85
CA GLY A 158 1.33 -10.13 4.30
C GLY A 158 1.87 -9.54 5.59
N LEU A 159 1.91 -8.20 5.70
CA LEU A 159 2.34 -7.50 6.90
C LEU A 159 1.35 -7.61 8.06
N MET A 160 0.05 -7.47 7.79
CA MET A 160 -0.99 -7.67 8.81
C MET A 160 -0.88 -9.07 9.42
N GLY A 161 -0.71 -10.10 8.58
CA GLY A 161 -0.50 -11.47 9.02
C GLY A 161 0.76 -11.63 9.87
N ALA A 162 1.89 -11.08 9.43
CA ALA A 162 3.17 -11.19 10.15
C ALA A 162 3.17 -10.44 11.49
N TYR A 163 2.58 -9.25 11.56
CA TYR A 163 2.44 -8.53 12.82
C TYR A 163 1.44 -9.21 13.76
N ARG A 164 0.37 -9.81 13.24
CA ARG A 164 -0.60 -10.56 14.06
C ARG A 164 0.03 -11.82 14.66
N SER A 165 0.90 -12.52 13.92
CA SER A 165 1.59 -13.71 14.43
C SER A 165 2.68 -13.41 15.45
N GLY A 166 3.12 -12.16 15.60
CA GLY A 166 4.23 -11.81 16.49
C GLY A 166 5.62 -12.13 15.93
N THR A 167 5.70 -12.86 14.82
CA THR A 167 6.92 -13.31 14.15
C THR A 167 6.83 -13.02 12.63
N PRO A 168 7.96 -12.68 11.96
CA PRO A 168 9.33 -12.64 12.48
C PRO A 168 9.74 -11.28 13.08
N PHE A 169 8.83 -10.30 13.14
CA PHE A 169 9.17 -8.92 13.51
C PHE A 169 9.09 -8.65 15.02
N GLU A 170 10.03 -7.88 15.55
CA GLU A 170 9.95 -7.37 16.93
C GLU A 170 8.82 -6.34 17.08
N ASN A 171 8.32 -6.20 18.31
CA ASN A 171 7.28 -5.24 18.68
C ASN A 171 6.02 -5.35 17.80
N SER A 172 5.76 -6.56 17.30
CA SER A 172 4.66 -6.87 16.40
C SER A 172 3.29 -6.42 16.90
N PRO A 173 2.92 -6.53 18.20
CA PRO A 173 1.63 -6.01 18.67
C PRO A 173 1.45 -4.50 18.47
N ALA A 174 2.49 -3.70 18.78
CA ALA A 174 2.46 -2.26 18.58
C ALA A 174 2.45 -1.90 17.10
N LYS A 175 3.25 -2.61 16.28
CA LYS A 175 3.27 -2.46 14.82
C LYS A 175 1.92 -2.82 14.20
N TYR A 176 1.27 -3.89 14.66
CA TYR A 176 -0.07 -4.30 14.23
C TYR A 176 -1.08 -3.20 14.49
N ALA A 177 -1.15 -2.70 15.74
CA ALA A 177 -2.08 -1.65 16.12
C ALA A 177 -1.89 -0.38 15.28
N ALA A 178 -0.64 0.09 15.13
CA ALA A 178 -0.33 1.27 14.33
C ALA A 178 -0.66 1.07 12.83
N PHE A 179 -0.31 -0.10 12.27
CA PHE A 179 -0.52 -0.40 10.86
C PHE A 179 -2.02 -0.54 10.52
N ARG A 180 -2.77 -1.21 11.40
CA ARG A 180 -4.22 -1.35 11.32
C ARG A 180 -4.92 0.01 11.42
N ALA A 181 -4.62 0.83 12.42
CA ALA A 181 -5.20 2.16 12.56
C ALA A 181 -4.95 3.03 11.31
N SER A 182 -3.72 2.98 10.80
CA SER A 182 -3.35 3.69 9.57
C SER A 182 -4.12 3.18 8.34
N ALA A 183 -4.38 1.88 8.24
CA ALA A 183 -5.14 1.28 7.15
C ALA A 183 -6.64 1.56 7.25
N ALA A 184 -7.21 1.52 8.46
CA ALA A 184 -8.57 1.94 8.74
C ALA A 184 -8.81 3.38 8.28
N HIS A 185 -7.89 4.30 8.61
CA HIS A 185 -7.96 5.70 8.19
C HIS A 185 -7.89 5.88 6.66
N ARG A 186 -7.23 4.96 5.94
CA ARG A 186 -7.20 4.95 4.47
C ARG A 186 -8.40 4.25 3.82
N GLY A 187 -9.38 3.80 4.61
CA GLY A 187 -10.60 3.18 4.11
C GLY A 187 -10.51 1.67 3.89
N ASN A 188 -9.50 0.98 4.41
CA ASN A 188 -9.50 -0.49 4.38
C ASN A 188 -10.60 -1.02 5.33
N ALA A 189 -11.60 -1.70 4.77
CA ALA A 189 -12.80 -2.11 5.48
C ALA A 189 -12.53 -3.11 6.61
N THR A 190 -11.66 -4.10 6.38
CA THR A 190 -11.27 -5.09 7.40
C THR A 190 -10.56 -4.42 8.57
N ALA A 191 -9.57 -3.57 8.27
CA ALA A 191 -8.85 -2.83 9.30
C ALA A 191 -9.75 -1.86 10.07
N ALA A 192 -10.70 -1.22 9.39
CA ALA A 192 -11.69 -0.33 10.01
C ALA A 192 -12.60 -1.10 10.99
N LEU A 193 -13.10 -2.28 10.62
CA LEU A 193 -13.87 -3.11 11.53
C LEU A 193 -13.06 -3.50 12.77
N GLU A 194 -11.82 -3.97 12.58
CA GLU A 194 -10.96 -4.35 13.69
C GLU A 194 -10.62 -3.15 14.61
N GLU A 195 -10.38 -1.97 14.03
CA GLU A 195 -10.12 -0.72 14.77
C GLU A 195 -11.34 -0.32 15.61
N ALA A 196 -12.55 -0.36 15.02
CA ALA A 196 -13.79 -0.12 15.74
C ALA A 196 -13.97 -1.08 16.93
N ILE A 197 -13.76 -2.39 16.73
CA ILE A 197 -13.83 -3.39 17.80
C ILE A 197 -12.83 -3.07 18.91
N SER A 198 -11.60 -2.73 18.56
CA SER A 198 -10.56 -2.39 19.54
C SER A 198 -10.89 -1.15 20.34
N LEU A 199 -11.45 -0.11 19.72
CA LEU A 199 -11.90 1.09 20.43
C LEU A 199 -13.07 0.78 21.37
N ILE A 200 -14.00 -0.09 20.96
CA ILE A 200 -15.09 -0.55 21.82
C ILE A 200 -14.53 -1.28 23.05
N SER A 201 -13.55 -2.17 22.86
CA SER A 201 -12.94 -2.96 23.93
C SER A 201 -12.11 -2.16 24.93
N THR A 202 -11.59 -0.98 24.55
CA THR A 202 -10.78 -0.11 25.43
C THR A 202 -11.58 1.03 26.06
N ASN A 203 -12.89 0.85 26.24
CA ASN A 203 -13.83 1.87 26.75
C ASN A 203 -13.95 3.14 25.88
N GLY A 204 -13.62 3.05 24.59
CA GLY A 204 -13.78 4.13 23.63
C GLY A 204 -15.25 4.47 23.31
N LEU A 205 -16.22 3.70 23.81
CA LEU A 205 -17.65 4.01 23.64
C LEU A 205 -18.04 5.38 24.21
N THR A 206 -17.43 5.79 25.32
CA THR A 206 -17.75 7.07 25.97
C THR A 206 -17.06 8.26 25.32
N THR A 207 -15.83 8.08 24.82
CA THR A 207 -14.96 9.18 24.38
C THR A 207 -14.75 9.25 22.86
N LYS A 208 -15.01 8.16 22.14
CA LYS A 208 -14.67 7.97 20.72
C LYS A 208 -15.81 7.37 19.90
N ARG A 209 -17.07 7.55 20.34
CA ARG A 209 -18.25 6.99 19.67
C ARG A 209 -18.34 7.33 18.18
N SER A 210 -18.14 8.61 17.83
CA SER A 210 -18.18 9.08 16.44
C SER A 210 -17.07 8.46 15.57
N GLU A 211 -15.87 8.26 16.14
CA GLU A 211 -14.75 7.60 15.46
C GLU A 211 -15.07 6.12 15.19
N ILE A 212 -15.64 5.42 16.18
CA ILE A 212 -16.12 4.03 16.04
C ILE A 212 -17.18 3.93 14.94
N GLU A 213 -18.17 4.83 14.93
CA GLU A 213 -19.22 4.85 13.91
C GLU A 213 -18.65 5.08 12.51
N ALA A 214 -17.71 6.02 12.36
CA ALA A 214 -17.07 6.30 11.09
C ALA A 214 -16.35 5.06 10.53
N TYR A 215 -15.59 4.34 11.36
CA TYR A 215 -14.92 3.10 10.94
C TYR A 215 -15.92 1.99 10.58
N LEU A 216 -17.01 1.86 11.33
CA LEU A 216 -18.03 0.86 11.01
C LEU A 216 -18.76 1.18 9.69
N VAL A 217 -18.98 2.46 9.35
CA VAL A 217 -19.51 2.86 8.03
C VAL A 217 -18.58 2.45 6.90
N VAL A 218 -17.27 2.59 7.09
CA VAL A 218 -16.28 2.11 6.11
C VAL A 218 -16.37 0.59 5.98
N ALA A 219 -16.44 -0.14 7.10
CA ALA A 219 -16.51 -1.59 7.12
C ALA A 219 -17.80 -2.17 6.49
N GLU A 220 -18.94 -1.49 6.64
CA GLU A 220 -20.22 -1.91 6.02
C GLU A 220 -20.20 -1.84 4.49
N ARG A 221 -19.30 -1.04 3.90
CA ARG A 221 -19.12 -0.94 2.46
C ARG A 221 -18.17 -2.01 1.91
N SER A 222 -17.71 -2.94 2.75
CA SER A 222 -16.88 -4.06 2.33
C SER A 222 -17.62 -4.96 1.35
N ASP A 223 -16.89 -5.48 0.36
CA ASP A 223 -17.36 -6.57 -0.50
C ASP A 223 -17.33 -7.94 0.24
N ASP A 224 -16.65 -8.03 1.39
CA ASP A 224 -16.70 -9.21 2.27
C ASP A 224 -17.97 -9.20 3.13
N LEU A 225 -18.89 -10.12 2.82
CA LEU A 225 -20.18 -10.27 3.52
C LEU A 225 -20.03 -10.42 5.03
N LYS A 226 -18.96 -11.09 5.50
CA LYS A 226 -18.71 -11.25 6.93
C LYS A 226 -18.41 -9.89 7.57
N THR A 227 -17.46 -9.14 7.03
CA THR A 227 -17.10 -7.80 7.48
C THR A 227 -18.31 -6.86 7.46
N GLN A 228 -19.05 -6.84 6.36
CA GLN A 228 -20.26 -6.02 6.21
C GLN A 228 -21.31 -6.36 7.27
N SER A 229 -21.61 -7.65 7.47
CA SER A 229 -22.65 -8.11 8.40
C SER A 229 -22.29 -7.79 9.86
N VAL A 230 -21.04 -8.03 10.25
CA VAL A 230 -20.57 -7.74 11.61
C VAL A 230 -20.58 -6.23 11.87
N ALA A 231 -20.10 -5.43 10.91
CA ALA A 231 -20.13 -3.97 11.03
C ALA A 231 -21.55 -3.44 11.23
N GLY A 232 -22.51 -3.93 10.44
CA GLY A 232 -23.91 -3.52 10.56
C GLY A 232 -24.59 -3.97 11.85
N ALA A 233 -24.26 -5.16 12.35
CA ALA A 233 -24.74 -5.59 13.66
C ALA A 233 -24.22 -4.67 14.79
N LEU A 234 -22.92 -4.30 14.74
CA LEU A 234 -22.31 -3.41 15.73
C LEU A 234 -22.90 -2.00 15.66
N ARG A 235 -23.14 -1.43 14.47
CA ARG A 235 -23.77 -0.12 14.33
C ARG A 235 -25.18 -0.08 14.90
N ARG A 236 -26.00 -1.10 14.63
CA ARG A 236 -27.34 -1.19 15.23
C ARG A 236 -27.27 -1.24 16.75
N LYS A 237 -26.35 -2.02 17.32
CA LYS A 237 -26.14 -2.10 18.78
C LYS A 237 -25.73 -0.74 19.37
N LEU A 238 -24.84 0.00 18.70
CA LEU A 238 -24.40 1.33 19.13
C LEU A 238 -25.55 2.35 19.12
N ALA A 239 -26.40 2.31 18.10
CA ALA A 239 -27.57 3.17 17.97
C ALA A 239 -28.62 2.85 19.06
N SER A 240 -28.89 1.57 19.31
CA SER A 240 -29.79 1.14 20.39
C SER A 240 -29.30 1.59 21.76
N ALA A 241 -27.99 1.51 22.02
CA ALA A 241 -27.41 2.00 23.28
C ALA A 241 -27.52 3.54 23.44
N ALA A 242 -27.47 4.30 22.34
CA ALA A 242 -27.65 5.76 22.39
C ALA A 242 -29.09 6.16 22.72
N ALA A 243 -30.06 5.39 22.22
CA ALA A 243 -31.48 5.62 22.47
C ALA A 243 -31.86 5.41 23.94
N THR A 244 -31.19 4.48 24.64
CA THR A 244 -31.39 4.26 26.08
C THR A 244 -30.66 5.27 26.98
N GLU A 245 -29.64 5.97 26.48
CA GLU A 245 -28.88 6.99 27.21
C GLU A 245 -29.47 8.41 27.12
N SER A 246 -30.39 8.66 26.17
CA SER A 246 -31.13 9.93 26.10
C SER A 246 -32.22 9.94 27.18
N PRO A 247 -32.18 10.84 28.18
CA PRO A 247 -33.22 10.89 29.19
C PRO A 247 -34.53 11.30 28.52
N ILE A 248 -35.62 10.67 28.96
CA ILE A 248 -36.97 11.14 28.73
C ILE A 248 -37.07 12.52 29.40
N SER A 249 -36.71 13.59 28.68
CA SER A 249 -37.09 14.95 29.06
C SER A 249 -38.48 15.16 28.48
N GLY A 250 -39.50 14.75 29.22
CA GLY A 250 -40.89 14.89 28.81
C GLY A 250 -41.81 14.58 29.95
N ASP A 251 -42.34 15.65 30.53
CA ASP A 251 -43.53 15.72 31.39
C ASP A 251 -43.46 15.07 32.77
N ILE A 252 -43.15 15.91 33.75
CA ILE A 252 -44.00 16.00 34.94
C ILE A 252 -44.47 17.45 35.04
N ASN A 253 -45.53 17.77 34.29
CA ASN A 253 -46.46 18.80 34.71
C ASN A 253 -47.36 18.17 35.79
N GLU A 254 -47.26 18.68 37.01
CA GLU A 254 -48.40 19.12 37.85
C GLU A 254 -47.88 19.81 39.11
#